data_AF-A0A3N7EDD9-F1
#
_entry.id   AF-A0A3N7EDD9-F1
#
_cell.length_a   1.000
_cell.length_b   1.000
_cell.length_c   1.000
_cell.angle_alpha   90.00
_cell.angle_beta   90.00
_cell.angle_gamma   90.00
#
_symmetry.space_group_name_H-M   'P 1'
#
loop_
_entity.id
_entity.type
_entity.pdbx_description
1 polymer ?
#
loop_
_entity_poly.entity_id
_entity_poly.type
_entity_poly.pdbx_seq_one_letter_code
_entity_poly.pdbx_strand_id
1 'polypeptide(L)'
;MNFPPIDASQTNILELPVKARPTAEEGAMLQPVPYDKCQHTFTSFEVDVDAGKCRCKKCGEEVAPMFVLEQLMKAENRWMRTLEAYQDSMKRLAERSRTKCDHCGKMTRISR
;
A
#
# COMPACT_ATOMS: atom_id res chain seq x y z
N MET A 1 -39.45 -29.42 29.87
CA MET A 1 -38.86 -28.43 30.81
C MET A 1 -39.76 -27.21 30.79
N ASN A 2 -40.45 -26.92 31.89
CA ASN A 2 -41.27 -25.71 32.03
C ASN A 2 -40.34 -24.57 32.46
N PHE A 3 -40.12 -23.61 31.57
CA PHE A 3 -39.45 -22.36 31.95
C PHE A 3 -40.48 -21.41 32.59
N PRO A 4 -40.10 -20.69 33.66
CA PRO A 4 -40.99 -19.70 34.27
C PRO A 4 -41.28 -18.55 33.28
N PRO A 5 -42.46 -17.90 33.39
CA PRO A 5 -42.80 -16.77 32.54
C PRO A 5 -41.82 -15.62 32.77
N ILE A 6 -41.41 -14.95 31.68
CA ILE A 6 -40.51 -13.80 31.71
C ILE A 6 -41.18 -12.70 32.55
N ASP A 7 -40.53 -12.33 33.66
CA ASP A 7 -41.00 -11.29 34.55
C ASP A 7 -40.93 -9.93 33.85
N ALA A 8 -42.10 -9.34 33.58
CA ALA A 8 -42.23 -8.05 32.90
C ALA A 8 -42.13 -6.85 33.86
N SER A 9 -41.90 -7.09 35.15
CA SER A 9 -41.95 -6.04 36.18
C SER A 9 -40.74 -5.08 36.20
N GLN A 10 -39.71 -5.29 35.35
CA GLN A 10 -38.51 -4.44 35.24
C GLN A 10 -37.73 -4.21 36.56
N THR A 11 -38.08 -4.88 37.65
CA THR A 11 -37.58 -4.56 39.00
C THR A 11 -36.12 -4.94 39.26
N ASN A 12 -35.48 -5.69 38.35
CA ASN A 12 -34.10 -6.16 38.53
C ASN A 12 -33.29 -6.14 37.22
N ILE A 13 -33.34 -5.01 36.50
CA ILE A 13 -32.52 -4.78 35.29
C ILE A 13 -31.27 -4.01 35.71
N LEU A 14 -30.12 -4.68 35.73
CA LEU A 14 -28.81 -4.03 35.84
C LEU A 14 -28.47 -3.39 34.50
N GLU A 15 -28.61 -2.06 34.41
CA GLU A 15 -28.16 -1.32 33.22
C GLU A 15 -26.64 -1.45 33.09
N LEU A 16 -26.19 -2.04 31.98
CA LEU A 16 -24.77 -2.08 31.67
C LEU A 16 -24.30 -0.64 31.35
N PRO A 17 -23.15 -0.20 31.88
CA PRO A 17 -22.56 1.08 31.53
C PRO A 17 -22.01 1.02 30.10
N VAL A 18 -22.89 1.17 29.12
CA VAL A 18 -22.51 1.22 27.71
C VAL A 18 -21.96 2.62 27.42
N LYS A 19 -20.65 2.72 27.22
CA LYS A 19 -20.06 3.93 26.66
C LYS A 19 -20.56 4.08 25.23
N ALA A 20 -21.33 5.14 24.98
CA ALA A 20 -21.80 5.45 23.63
C ALA A 20 -20.59 5.55 22.68
N ARG A 21 -20.72 4.94 21.51
CA ARG A 21 -19.69 5.00 20.48
C ARG A 21 -19.66 6.45 19.96
N PRO A 22 -18.49 7.08 19.85
CA PRO A 22 -18.39 8.47 19.40
C PRO A 22 -19.09 8.66 18.05
N THR A 23 -19.87 9.72 17.92
CA THR A 23 -20.58 10.07 16.69
C THR A 23 -19.60 10.62 15.66
N ALA A 24 -19.98 10.63 14.38
CA ALA A 24 -19.11 11.10 13.29
C ALA A 24 -18.64 12.57 13.46
N GLU A 25 -19.33 13.35 14.30
CA GLU A 25 -19.01 14.74 14.61
C GLU A 25 -17.85 14.90 15.61
N GLU A 26 -17.57 13.88 16.43
CA GLU A 26 -16.45 13.87 17.40
C GLU A 26 -15.10 13.50 16.73
N GLY A 27 -15.13 13.17 15.45
CA GLY A 27 -13.96 12.91 14.62
C GLY A 27 -14.08 11.63 13.80
N ALA A 28 -13.45 11.62 12.64
CA ALA A 28 -13.36 10.41 11.83
C ALA A 28 -12.60 9.31 12.60
N MET A 29 -13.12 8.07 12.59
CA MET A 29 -12.45 6.91 13.20
C MET A 29 -11.03 6.69 12.64
N LEU A 30 -10.74 7.22 11.45
CA LEU A 30 -9.43 7.27 10.83
C LEU A 30 -9.08 8.72 10.55
N GLN A 31 -8.04 9.22 11.20
CA GLN A 31 -7.47 10.53 10.90
C GLN A 31 -6.34 10.36 9.87
N PRO A 32 -6.34 11.13 8.77
CA PRO A 32 -5.23 11.11 7.83
C PRO A 32 -3.97 11.65 8.50
N VAL A 33 -2.83 11.03 8.19
CA VAL A 33 -1.53 11.51 8.67
C VAL A 33 -1.24 12.89 8.06
N PRO A 34 -0.80 13.89 8.85
CA PRO A 34 -0.51 15.23 8.34
C PRO A 34 0.57 15.21 7.26
N TYR A 35 0.36 15.97 6.18
CA TYR A 35 1.26 16.04 5.02
C TYR A 35 2.58 16.77 5.28
N ASP A 36 2.64 17.60 6.32
CA ASP A 36 3.84 18.39 6.66
C ASP A 36 5.00 17.52 7.16
N LYS A 37 4.68 16.31 7.65
CA LYS A 37 5.69 15.35 8.13
C LYS A 37 6.19 14.49 6.98
N CYS A 38 7.43 14.02 7.12
CA CYS A 38 8.01 13.11 6.15
C CYS A 38 7.18 11.83 6.07
N GLN A 39 6.70 11.48 4.87
CA GLN A 39 5.93 10.25 4.66
C GLN A 39 6.79 9.00 4.45
N HIS A 40 8.12 9.15 4.47
CA HIS A 40 9.10 8.07 4.26
C HIS A 40 8.90 7.22 2.98
N THR A 41 8.11 7.67 2.01
CA THR A 41 7.74 6.90 0.81
C THR A 41 8.79 6.95 -0.31
N PHE A 42 9.45 8.09 -0.48
CA PHE A 42 10.44 8.32 -1.55
C PHE A 42 11.79 8.72 -0.95
N THR A 43 12.32 7.86 -0.08
CA THR A 43 13.60 8.08 0.59
C THR A 43 14.40 6.80 0.66
N SER A 44 15.69 6.92 0.95
CA SER A 44 16.56 5.81 1.31
C SER A 44 16.63 5.69 2.83
N PHE A 45 16.90 4.47 3.29
CA PHE A 45 16.99 4.16 4.71
C PHE A 45 18.41 3.73 5.05
N GLU A 46 18.89 4.16 6.22
CA GLU A 46 20.04 3.54 6.89
C GLU A 46 19.51 2.39 7.74
N VAL A 47 20.13 1.22 7.62
CA VAL A 47 19.73 0.01 8.33
C VAL A 47 20.88 -0.41 9.22
N ASP A 48 20.64 -0.41 10.53
CA ASP A 48 21.50 -1.04 11.51
C ASP A 48 20.99 -2.46 11.74
N VAL A 49 21.70 -3.44 11.19
CA VAL A 49 21.31 -4.85 11.21
C VAL A 49 21.45 -5.44 12.61
N ASP A 50 22.43 -4.97 13.39
CA ASP A 50 22.72 -5.50 14.73
C ASP A 50 21.72 -4.97 15.75
N ALA A 51 21.38 -3.68 15.66
CA ALA A 51 20.35 -3.08 16.52
C ALA A 51 18.92 -3.33 16.04
N GLY A 52 18.73 -3.79 14.79
CA GLY A 52 17.42 -3.97 14.18
C GLY A 52 16.67 -2.66 13.99
N LYS A 53 17.39 -1.58 13.67
CA LYS A 53 16.85 -0.22 13.58
C LYS A 53 17.01 0.32 12.17
N CYS A 54 16.00 1.06 11.72
CA CYS A 54 16.06 1.76 10.44
C CYS A 54 15.90 3.25 10.64
N ARG A 55 16.64 4.07 9.89
CA ARG A 55 16.56 5.53 9.94
C ARG A 55 16.31 6.10 8.55
N CYS A 56 15.37 7.04 8.45
CA CYS A 56 15.09 7.75 7.22
C CYS A 56 16.23 8.73 6.89
N LYS A 57 16.84 8.65 5.69
CA LYS A 57 17.90 9.61 5.30
C LYS A 57 17.41 11.03 5.03
N LYS A 58 16.10 11.23 4.82
CA LYS A 58 15.53 12.55 4.52
C LYS A 58 15.19 13.37 5.77
N CYS A 59 14.52 12.78 6.76
CA CYS A 59 14.15 13.47 8.00
C CYS A 59 14.97 13.04 9.22
N GLY A 60 15.74 11.95 9.12
CA GLY A 60 16.56 11.46 10.22
C GLY A 60 15.79 10.76 11.34
N GLU A 61 14.47 10.53 11.20
CA GLU A 61 13.68 9.80 12.19
C GLU A 61 13.92 8.29 12.10
N GLU A 62 13.81 7.61 13.24
CA GLU A 62 13.84 6.16 13.35
C GLU A 62 12.49 5.59 12.90
N VAL A 63 12.52 4.60 12.02
CA VAL A 63 11.35 4.01 11.36
C VAL A 63 11.36 2.51 11.62
N ALA A 64 10.17 1.93 11.79
CA ALA A 64 10.03 0.49 12.01
C ALA A 64 10.63 -0.32 10.82
N PRO A 65 11.45 -1.35 11.08
CA PRO A 65 12.02 -2.18 10.02
C PRO A 65 10.97 -2.84 9.12
N MET A 66 9.83 -3.26 9.70
CA MET A 66 8.73 -3.84 8.94
C MET A 66 8.12 -2.88 7.92
N PHE A 67 8.02 -1.59 8.27
CA PHE A 67 7.55 -0.56 7.35
C PHE A 67 8.53 -0.37 6.19
N VAL A 68 9.84 -0.33 6.50
CA VAL A 68 10.89 -0.20 5.49
C VAL A 68 10.89 -1.40 4.53
N LEU A 69 10.76 -2.61 5.07
CA LEU A 69 10.69 -3.83 4.28
C LEU A 69 9.49 -3.82 3.33
N GLU A 70 8.30 -3.45 3.82
CA GLU A 70 7.11 -3.30 2.99
C GLU A 70 7.34 -2.31 1.84
N GLN A 71 7.98 -1.18 2.12
CA GLN A 71 8.25 -0.16 1.11
C GLN A 71 9.23 -0.66 0.03
N LEU A 72 10.28 -1.38 0.44
CA LEU A 72 11.23 -1.99 -0.49
C LEU A 72 10.55 -3.06 -1.36
N MET A 73 9.73 -3.93 -0.76
CA MET A 73 8.96 -4.94 -1.49
C MET A 73 8.00 -4.32 -2.52
N LYS A 74 7.34 -3.21 -2.18
CA LYS A 74 6.49 -2.47 -3.12
C LYS A 74 7.28 -1.89 -4.28
N ALA A 75 8.47 -1.34 -4.01
CA ALA A 75 9.35 -0.79 -5.05
C ALA A 75 9.86 -1.89 -5.99
N GLU A 76 10.27 -3.04 -5.45
CA GLU A 76 10.76 -4.18 -6.22
C GLU A 76 9.67 -4.78 -7.12
N ASN A 77 8.46 -4.96 -6.59
CA ASN A 77 7.31 -5.42 -7.38
C ASN A 77 7.03 -4.53 -8.59
N ARG A 78 7.21 -3.21 -8.45
CA ARG A 78 7.07 -2.28 -9.57
C ARG A 78 8.15 -2.52 -10.64
N TRP A 79 9.39 -2.77 -10.23
CA TRP A 79 10.50 -3.03 -11.15
C TRP A 79 10.31 -4.33 -11.92
N MET A 80 9.88 -5.40 -11.25
CA MET A 80 9.61 -6.68 -11.93
C MET A 80 8.54 -6.53 -13.01
N ARG A 81 7.44 -5.82 -12.70
CA ARG A 81 6.37 -5.55 -13.69
C ARG A 81 6.87 -4.73 -14.88
N THR A 82 7.73 -3.72 -14.65
CA THR A 82 8.32 -2.94 -15.74
C THR A 82 9.28 -3.76 -16.60
N LEU A 83 10.04 -4.66 -15.98
CA LEU A 83 10.93 -5.58 -16.70
C LEU A 83 10.13 -6.54 -17.57
N GLU A 84 9.07 -7.14 -17.02
CA GLU A 84 8.18 -8.04 -17.76
C GLU A 84 7.53 -7.33 -18.96
N ALA A 85 7.00 -6.12 -18.76
CA ALA A 85 6.45 -5.33 -19.86
C ALA A 85 7.49 -4.99 -20.94
N TYR A 86 8.73 -4.68 -20.53
CA TYR A 86 9.83 -4.46 -21.45
C TYR A 86 10.16 -5.72 -22.25
N GLN A 87 10.29 -6.87 -21.59
CA GLN A 87 10.55 -8.16 -22.25
C GLN A 87 9.44 -8.52 -23.24
N ASP A 88 8.17 -8.32 -22.87
CA ASP A 88 7.04 -8.55 -23.77
C ASP A 88 7.08 -7.62 -25.00
N SER A 89 7.40 -6.34 -24.81
CA SER A 89 7.58 -5.40 -25.92
C SER A 89 8.71 -5.81 -26.86
N MET A 90 9.84 -6.28 -26.30
CA MET A 90 10.98 -6.77 -27.07
C MET A 90 10.64 -8.06 -27.83
N LYS A 91 9.85 -8.95 -27.22
CA LYS A 91 9.34 -10.15 -27.88
C LYS A 91 8.44 -9.81 -29.07
N ARG A 92 7.47 -8.90 -28.87
CA ARG A 92 6.59 -8.40 -29.95
C ARG A 92 7.38 -7.72 -31.06
N LEU A 93 8.45 -6.99 -30.72
CA LEU A 93 9.35 -6.39 -31.70
C LEU A 93 10.12 -7.47 -32.47
N ALA A 94 10.61 -8.50 -31.79
CA ALA A 94 11.35 -9.61 -32.42
C ALA A 94 10.47 -10.46 -33.36
N GLU A 95 9.21 -10.68 -33.01
CA GLU A 95 8.23 -11.36 -33.87
C GLU A 95 7.87 -10.54 -35.12
N ARG A 96 7.98 -9.21 -35.05
CA ARG A 96 7.77 -8.31 -36.19
C ARG A 96 9.05 -8.20 -37.01
N SER A 97 9.06 -8.80 -38.21
CA SER A 97 10.21 -8.68 -39.12
C SER A 97 10.25 -7.38 -39.92
N ARG A 98 9.11 -6.66 -40.01
CA ARG A 98 8.93 -5.47 -40.84
C ARG A 98 8.03 -4.42 -40.17
N THR A 99 8.36 -3.14 -40.35
CA THR A 99 7.58 -1.98 -39.92
C THR A 99 7.26 -1.08 -41.10
N LYS A 100 6.15 -0.33 -41.02
CA LYS A 100 5.81 0.68 -42.03
C LYS A 100 6.56 1.97 -41.71
N CYS A 101 7.21 2.57 -42.70
CA CYS A 101 7.85 3.86 -42.54
C CYS A 101 6.80 4.98 -42.51
N ASP A 102 6.83 5.85 -41.50
CA ASP A 102 5.88 6.97 -41.39
C ASP A 102 6.07 8.02 -42.49
N HIS A 103 7.29 8.18 -43.01
CA HIS A 103 7.59 9.18 -44.05
C HIS A 103 7.18 8.73 -45.46
N CYS A 104 7.41 7.45 -45.82
CA CYS A 104 7.20 6.97 -47.19
C CYS A 104 6.13 5.88 -47.32
N GLY A 105 5.57 5.39 -46.21
CA GLY A 105 4.52 4.37 -46.17
C GLY A 105 4.94 2.96 -46.61
N LYS A 106 6.19 2.76 -47.02
CA LYS A 106 6.72 1.46 -47.46
C LYS A 106 7.08 0.59 -46.25
N MET A 107 6.99 -0.73 -46.42
CA MET A 107 7.42 -1.70 -45.41
C MET A 107 8.94 -1.85 -45.42
N THR A 108 9.60 -1.54 -44.30
CA THR A 108 11.04 -1.66 -44.09
C THR A 108 11.33 -2.77 -43.08
N ARG A 109 12.48 -3.45 -43.17
CA ARG A 109 12.91 -4.39 -42.12
C ARG A 109 13.29 -3.63 -40.86
N ILE A 110 12.97 -4.20 -39.70
CA ILE A 110 13.42 -3.66 -38.42
C ILE A 110 14.91 -3.97 -38.26
N SER A 111 15.75 -2.95 -38.10
CA SER A 111 17.16 -3.12 -37.73
C SER A 111 17.21 -3.63 -36.28
N ARG A 112 17.94 -4.72 -36.04
CA ARG A 112 18.24 -5.21 -34.69
C ARG A 112 19.38 -4.43 -34.06
#